data_AF-A0A0F9B771-F1
#
_entry.id   AF-A0A0F9B771-F1
#
_cell.length_a   1.000
_cell.length_b   1.000
_cell.length_c   1.000
_cell.angle_alpha   90.00
_cell.angle_beta   90.00
_cell.angle_gamma   90.00
#
_symmetry.space_group_name_H-M   'P 1'
#
loop_
_entity.id
_entity.type
_entity.pdbx_description
1 polymer ?
#
loop_
_entity_poly.entity_id
_entity_poly.type
_entity_poly.pdbx_seq_one_letter_code
_entity_poly.pdbx_strand_id
1 'polypeptide(L)'
;MITPAILLTLIMNTIWSFQVFTQAYVMTDGGPNNVTLTSILYLYRQAFQYFHMGYASALAWLLFVVILGITLIFFKSSSIWVFYEAEIKK
;
A
#
# COMPACT_ATOMS: atom_id res chain seq x y z
N MET A 1 -24.74 2.38 11.41
CA MET A 1 -23.76 1.36 10.97
C MET A 1 -22.40 2.00 10.68
N ILE A 2 -21.30 1.47 11.23
CA ILE A 2 -19.92 2.00 11.07
C ILE A 2 -19.19 1.36 9.86
N THR A 3 -19.87 0.49 9.12
CA THR A 3 -19.31 -0.27 7.99
C THR A 3 -18.58 0.58 6.94
N PRO A 4 -19.04 1.81 6.58
CA PRO A 4 -18.27 2.70 5.69
C PRO A 4 -16.93 3.15 6.27
N ALA A 5 -16.86 3.41 7.58
CA ALA A 5 -15.61 3.82 8.25
C ALA A 5 -14.64 2.64 8.42
N ILE A 6 -15.16 1.43 8.65
CA ILE A 6 -14.35 0.19 8.66
C ILE A 6 -13.73 -0.05 7.30
N LEU A 7 -14.49 0.11 6.20
CA LEU A 7 -13.96 0.00 4.84
C LEU A 7 -12.82 1.00 4.61
N LEU A 8 -13.03 2.27 4.94
CA LEU A 8 -12.01 3.31 4.76
C LEU A 8 -10.74 2.96 5.54
N THR A 9 -10.88 2.55 6.79
CA THR A 9 -9.74 2.20 7.66
C THR A 9 -9.01 0.95 7.15
N LEU A 10 -9.75 -0.03 6.60
CA LEU A 10 -9.17 -1.23 5.98
C LEU A 10 -8.34 -0.89 4.75
N ILE A 11 -8.86 -0.04 3.85
CA ILE A 11 -8.15 0.42 2.65
C ILE A 11 -6.87 1.14 3.08
N MET A 12 -6.97 2.11 3.98
CA MET A 12 -5.84 2.89 4.46
C MET A 12 -4.76 1.99 5.09
N ASN A 13 -5.13 1.10 6.01
CA ASN A 13 -4.17 0.20 6.66
C ASN A 13 -3.51 -0.76 5.67
N THR A 14 -4.23 -1.21 4.65
CA THR A 14 -3.65 -2.04 3.60
C THR A 14 -2.60 -1.26 2.82
N ILE A 15 -2.91 -0.04 2.39
CA ILE A 15 -1.96 0.84 1.70
C ILE A 15 -0.72 1.07 2.57
N TRP A 16 -0.90 1.41 3.86
CA TRP A 16 0.20 1.61 4.81
C TRP A 16 1.08 0.36 4.99
N SER A 17 0.49 -0.83 5.01
CA SER A 17 1.22 -2.10 5.14
C SER A 17 2.12 -2.37 3.93
N PHE A 18 1.65 -2.08 2.72
CA PHE A 18 2.49 -2.12 1.51
C PHE A 18 3.54 -1.01 1.49
N GLN A 19 3.30 0.08 2.22
CA GLN A 19 4.16 1.24 2.27
C GLN A 19 5.15 1.29 3.46
N VAL A 20 5.41 0.16 4.10
CA VAL A 20 6.28 0.08 5.28
C VAL A 20 7.77 0.28 4.95
N PHE A 21 8.22 1.53 5.01
CA PHE A 21 9.62 1.90 4.81
C PHE A 21 10.40 1.92 6.13
N THR A 22 9.98 2.76 7.07
CA THR A 22 10.75 3.07 8.28
C THR A 22 11.04 1.84 9.12
N GLN A 23 10.03 0.97 9.33
CA GLN A 23 10.22 -0.23 10.14
C GLN A 23 11.19 -1.21 9.46
N ALA A 24 11.07 -1.41 8.14
CA ALA A 24 11.94 -2.28 7.38
C ALA A 24 13.40 -1.79 7.39
N TYR A 25 13.60 -0.48 7.22
CA TYR A 25 14.92 0.16 7.25
C TYR A 25 15.56 0.10 8.64
N VAL A 26 14.84 0.52 9.69
CA VAL A 26 15.39 0.62 11.05
C VAL A 26 15.64 -0.73 11.71
N MET A 27 14.75 -1.72 11.49
CA MET A 27 14.87 -3.00 12.19
C MET A 27 15.90 -3.94 11.56
N THR A 28 16.00 -3.95 10.23
CA THR A 28 16.78 -4.98 9.52
C THR A 28 17.62 -4.45 8.39
N ASP A 29 17.34 -3.23 7.89
CA ASP A 29 17.87 -2.72 6.63
C ASP A 29 17.83 -3.79 5.51
N GLY A 30 16.76 -4.59 5.45
CA GLY A 30 16.61 -5.66 4.46
C GLY A 30 17.48 -6.91 4.72
N GLY A 31 18.10 -7.07 5.89
CA GLY A 31 18.95 -8.23 6.22
C GLY A 31 18.29 -9.33 7.05
N PRO A 32 18.94 -10.51 7.19
CA PRO A 32 20.14 -10.95 6.48
C PRO A 32 19.80 -11.54 5.10
N ASN A 33 20.65 -11.30 4.09
CA ASN A 33 20.50 -11.81 2.72
C ASN A 33 19.24 -11.34 1.95
N ASN A 34 18.82 -10.08 2.10
CA ASN A 34 17.66 -9.51 1.41
C ASN A 34 16.30 -10.16 1.75
N VAL A 35 16.22 -10.96 2.82
CA VAL A 35 15.01 -11.72 3.18
C VAL A 35 13.88 -10.81 3.68
N THR A 36 14.21 -9.66 4.26
CA THR A 36 13.23 -8.66 4.75
C THR A 36 13.13 -7.43 3.85
N LEU A 37 13.63 -7.54 2.61
CA LEU A 37 13.70 -6.42 1.70
C LEU A 37 12.29 -6.08 1.16
N THR A 38 11.70 -5.00 1.66
CA THR A 38 10.41 -4.52 1.18
C THR A 38 10.54 -3.78 -0.15
N SER A 39 9.47 -3.74 -0.94
CA SER A 39 9.46 -3.09 -2.27
C SER A 39 9.93 -1.63 -2.22
N ILE A 40 9.57 -0.91 -1.16
CA ILE A 40 9.98 0.50 -0.98
C ILE A 40 11.42 0.63 -0.51
N LEU A 41 11.89 -0.28 0.35
CA LEU A 41 13.29 -0.30 0.75
C LEU A 41 14.19 -0.54 -0.47
N TYR A 42 13.78 -1.44 -1.37
CA TYR A 42 14.50 -1.68 -2.63
C TYR A 42 14.56 -0.44 -3.51
N LEU A 43 13.41 0.22 -3.71
CA LEU A 43 13.32 1.48 -4.46
C LEU A 43 14.24 2.54 -3.87
N TYR A 44 14.24 2.69 -2.54
CA TYR A 44 15.09 3.64 -1.84
C TYR A 44 16.57 3.37 -2.10
N ARG A 45 17.02 2.11 -1.98
CA ARG A 45 18.41 1.74 -2.29
C ARG A 45 18.76 2.08 -3.73
N GLN A 46 17.86 1.77 -4.67
CA GLN A 46 18.09 2.06 -6.07
C GLN A 46 18.18 3.56 -6.39
N ALA A 47 17.33 4.39 -5.77
CA ALA A 47 17.31 5.83 -5.98
C ALA A 47 18.50 6.53 -5.33
N PHE A 48 18.84 6.17 -4.08
CA PHE A 48 19.74 6.95 -3.23
C PHE A 48 21.10 6.29 -2.97
N GLN A 49 21.22 4.95 -3.04
CA GLN A 49 22.52 4.27 -2.91
C GLN A 49 23.16 4.02 -4.27
N TYR A 50 22.37 3.49 -5.22
CA TYR A 50 22.86 3.17 -6.56
C TYR A 50 22.65 4.30 -7.57
N PHE A 51 21.99 5.40 -7.19
CA PHE A 51 21.72 6.57 -8.05
C PHE A 51 21.00 6.27 -9.38
N HIS A 52 20.30 5.14 -9.47
CA HIS A 52 19.53 4.75 -10.64
C HIS A 52 18.10 5.29 -10.52
N MET A 53 17.95 6.60 -10.58
CA MET A 53 16.64 7.28 -10.45
C MET A 53 15.60 6.79 -11.46
N GLY A 54 15.99 6.52 -12.71
CA GLY A 54 15.06 6.03 -13.74
C GLY A 54 14.47 4.66 -13.40
N TYR A 55 15.31 3.71 -12.97
CA TYR A 55 14.85 2.39 -12.57
C TYR A 55 14.04 2.43 -11.27
N ALA A 56 14.47 3.24 -10.29
CA ALA A 56 13.71 3.45 -9.06
C ALA A 56 12.31 4.04 -9.33
N SER A 57 12.20 4.96 -10.29
CA SER A 57 10.92 5.57 -10.68
C SER A 57 9.99 4.55 -11.37
N ALA A 58 10.55 3.66 -12.19
CA ALA A 58 9.79 2.56 -12.79
C ALA A 58 9.24 1.59 -11.73
N LEU A 59 10.04 1.25 -10.72
CA LEU A 59 9.62 0.43 -9.58
C LEU A 59 8.52 1.13 -8.76
N ALA A 60 8.62 2.45 -8.57
CA ALA A 60 7.60 3.25 -7.89
C ALA A 60 6.25 3.16 -8.60
N TRP A 61 6.26 3.31 -9.92
CA TRP A 61 5.08 3.21 -10.76
C TRP A 61 4.46 1.81 -10.74
N LEU A 62 5.29 0.76 -10.77
CA LEU A 62 4.82 -0.61 -10.65
C LEU A 62 4.11 -0.84 -9.30
N LEU A 63 4.73 -0.40 -8.20
CA LEU A 63 4.12 -0.50 -6.87
C LEU A 63 2.80 0.27 -6.77
N PHE A 64 2.75 1.47 -7.37
CA PHE A 64 1.53 2.26 -7.45
C PHE A 64 0.40 1.52 -8.16
N VAL A 65 0.66 0.89 -9.31
CA VAL A 65 -0.34 0.11 -10.05
C VAL A 65 -0.86 -1.07 -9.22
N VAL A 66 0.01 -1.76 -8.49
CA VAL A 66 -0.38 -2.85 -7.59
C VAL A 66 -1.31 -2.35 -6.48
N ILE A 67 -0.93 -1.26 -5.80
CA ILE A 67 -1.75 -0.67 -4.73
C ILE A 67 -3.09 -0.17 -5.27
N LEU A 68 -3.09 0.46 -6.45
CA LEU A 68 -4.30 0.93 -7.12
C LEU A 68 -5.22 -0.23 -7.49
N GLY A 69 -4.69 -1.32 -8.03
CA GLY A 69 -5.46 -2.52 -8.34
C GLY A 69 -6.13 -3.12 -7.09
N ILE A 70 -5.39 -3.25 -6.00
CA ILE A 70 -5.93 -3.70 -4.71
C ILE A 70 -7.02 -2.75 -4.20
N THR A 71 -6.77 -1.44 -4.29
CA THR A 71 -7.72 -0.41 -3.85
C THR A 71 -9.03 -0.49 -4.65
N LEU A 72 -8.95 -0.64 -5.97
CA LEU A 72 -10.14 -0.81 -6.83
C LEU A 72 -10.93 -2.08 -6.50
N ILE A 73 -10.24 -3.18 -6.15
CA ILE A 73 -10.89 -4.42 -5.69
C ILE A 73 -11.67 -4.16 -4.40
N PHE A 74 -11.08 -3.45 -3.43
CA PHE A 74 -11.77 -3.07 -2.20
C PHE A 74 -12.99 -2.18 -2.46
N PHE A 75 -12.88 -1.20 -3.35
CA PHE A 75 -14.02 -0.36 -3.75
C PHE A 75 -15.11 -1.15 -4.48
N LYS A 76 -14.76 -2.14 -5.30
CA LYS A 76 -15.76 -3.02 -5.93
C LYS A 76 -16.45 -3.92 -4.90
N SER A 77 -15.69 -4.45 -3.94
CA SER A 77 -16.23 -5.25 -2.83
C SER A 77 -17.10 -4.44 -1.88
N SER A 78 -16.85 -3.13 -1.76
CA SER A 78 -17.60 -2.26 -0.85
C SER A 78 -19.09 -2.19 -1.21
N SER A 79 -19.42 -2.19 -2.50
CA SER A 79 -20.80 -2.19 -2.98
C SER A 79 -21.62 -3.40 -2.50
N ILE A 80 -20.98 -4.49 -2.07
CA ILE A 80 -21.65 -5.73 -1.67
C ILE A 80 -21.87 -5.79 -0.14
N TRP A 81 -21.02 -5.15 0.67
CA TRP A 81 -21.00 -5.32 2.15
C TRP A 81 -21.17 -4.00 2.92
N VAL A 82 -21.07 -2.86 2.26
CA VAL A 82 -21.16 -1.53 2.89
C VAL A 82 -22.59 -1.02 2.78
N PHE A 83 -23.32 -1.15 3.89
CA PHE A 83 -24.64 -0.56 4.04
C PHE A 83 -24.51 0.93 4.33
N TYR A 84 -24.86 1.75 3.35
CA TYR A 84 -25.05 3.19 3.54
C TYR A 84 -26.45 3.40 4.14
N GLU A 85 -26.52 3.70 5.45
CA GLU A 85 -27.77 4.06 6.13
C GLU A 85 -28.41 5.38 5.62
N ALA A 86 -27.77 6.08 4.68
CA ALA A 86 -28.29 7.31 4.09
C ALA A 86 -29.49 7.11 3.15
N GLU A 87 -29.94 5.86 2.91
CA GLU A 87 -31.19 5.53 2.20
C GLU A 87 -32.35 5.11 3.14
N ILE A 88 -32.46 5.76 4.30
CA ILE A 88 -33.77 5.92 4.96
C ILE A 88 -33.98 7.44 5.05
N LYS A 89 -34.79 8.07 4.18
CA LYS A 89 -36.24 7.89 4.14
C LYS A 89 -36.81 8.53 2.86
N LYS A 90 -37.65 7.78 2.14
CA LYS A 90 -38.72 8.35 1.30
C LYS A 90 -39.94 8.59 2.17
#